data_AF-A0A2E6VDZ8-F1
#
_entry.id   AF-A0A2E6VDZ8-F1
#
_cell.length_a   1.000
_cell.length_b   1.000
_cell.length_c   1.000
_cell.angle_alpha   90.00
_cell.angle_beta   90.00
_cell.angle_gamma   90.00
#
_symmetry.space_group_name_H-M   'P 1'
#
loop_
_entity.id
_entity.type
_entity.pdbx_description
1 polymer ?
#
loop_
_entity_poly.entity_id
_entity_poly.type
_entity_poly.pdbx_seq_one_letter_code
_entity_poly.pdbx_strand_id
1 'polypeptide(L)' 'MNWHDRFKAMKKALGLNNQDIADITELNYNSIKNQTQPNKDMPKWLKLAIVIFERLSGGEKEN' A
#
# COMPACT_ATOMS: atom_id res chain seq x y z
N MET A 1 7.82 11.57 7.17
CA MET A 1 7.75 10.25 6.52
C MET A 1 6.51 10.24 5.63
N ASN A 2 6.64 10.16 4.31
CA ASN A 2 5.50 10.29 3.40
C ASN A 2 4.85 8.92 3.15
N TRP A 3 3.65 8.70 3.68
CA TRP A 3 2.89 7.46 3.49
C TRP A 3 2.53 7.20 2.03
N HIS A 4 2.30 8.25 1.24
CA HIS A 4 1.99 8.11 -0.19
C HIS A 4 3.19 7.61 -0.99
N ASP A 5 4.41 8.03 -0.64
CA ASP A 5 5.61 7.53 -1.30
C ASP A 5 5.90 6.07 -0.92
N ARG A 6 5.69 5.70 0.35
CA ARG A 6 5.79 4.31 0.81
C ARG A 6 4.77 3.41 0.13
N PHE A 7 3.53 3.88 -0.04
CA PHE A 7 2.50 3.17 -0.80
C PHE A 7 2.86 2.99 -2.27
N LYS A 8 3.40 4.02 -2.93
CA LYS A 8 3.90 3.92 -4.31
C LYS A 8 5.03 2.90 -4.42
N ALA A 9 5.97 2.90 -3.46
CA ALA A 9 7.07 1.95 -3.43
C ALA A 9 6.57 0.50 -3.26
N MET A 10 5.67 0.26 -2.30
CA MET A 10 5.03 -1.05 -2.09
C MET A 10 4.33 -1.55 -3.36
N LYS A 11 3.48 -0.70 -3.97
CA LYS A 11 2.79 -1.05 -5.23
C LYS A 11 3.76 -1.43 -6.33
N LYS A 12 4.80 -0.62 -6.53
CA LYS A 12 5.82 -0.87 -7.54
C LYS A 12 6.56 -2.20 -7.28
N ALA A 13 6.94 -2.47 -6.04
CA ALA A 13 7.67 -3.68 -5.67
C ALA A 13 6.83 -4.95 -5.82
N LEU A 14 5.53 -4.87 -5.51
CA LEU A 14 4.60 -5.99 -5.65
C LEU A 14 3.98 -6.10 -7.06
N GLY A 15 4.28 -5.18 -7.98
CA GLY A 15 3.67 -5.15 -9.30
C GLY A 15 2.17 -4.83 -9.29
N LEU A 16 1.66 -4.20 -8.22
CA LEU A 16 0.24 -3.93 -8.01
C LEU A 16 -0.19 -2.54 -8.52
N ASN A 17 -1.37 -2.49 -9.11
CA ASN A 17 -2.10 -1.28 -9.44
C ASN A 17 -3.30 -1.10 -8.47
N ASN A 18 -4.07 -0.01 -8.64
CA ASN A 18 -5.21 0.27 -7.74
C ASN A 18 -6.40 -0.69 -7.95
N GLN A 19 -6.55 -1.29 -9.14
CA GLN A 19 -7.55 -2.33 -9.42
C GLN A 19 -7.18 -3.62 -8.68
N ASP A 20 -5.92 -4.06 -8.75
CA ASP A 20 -5.50 -5.27 -8.04
C ASP A 20 -5.75 -5.14 -6.52
N ILE A 21 -5.48 -3.97 -5.95
CA ILE A 21 -5.76 -3.69 -4.54
C ILE A 21 -7.26 -3.72 -4.26
N ALA A 22 -8.08 -3.18 -5.16
CA ALA A 22 -9.53 -3.22 -5.04
C ALA A 22 -10.03 -4.68 -5.03
N ASP A 23 -9.50 -5.51 -5.92
CA ASP A 23 -9.85 -6.93 -6.02
C ASP A 23 -9.39 -7.72 -4.79
N ILE A 24 -8.16 -7.50 -4.30
CA ILE A 24 -7.62 -8.17 -3.08
C ILE A 24 -8.41 -7.79 -1.82
N THR A 25 -8.85 -6.54 -1.72
CA THR A 25 -9.54 -6.03 -0.53
C THR A 25 -11.06 -6.15 -0.62
N GLU A 26 -11.58 -6.64 -1.76
CA GLU A 26 -13.01 -6.67 -2.10
C GLU A 26 -13.68 -5.28 -1.94
N LEU A 27 -12.91 -4.21 -2.16
CA LEU A 27 -13.39 -2.84 -2.13
C LEU A 27 -13.64 -2.33 -3.54
N ASN A 28 -14.51 -1.34 -3.67
CA ASN A 28 -14.72 -0.69 -4.95
C ASN A 28 -13.47 0.10 -5.39
N TYR A 29 -13.09 0.00 -6.66
CA TYR A 29 -11.96 0.75 -7.24
C TYR A 29 -12.01 2.25 -6.97
N ASN A 30 -13.19 2.88 -7.12
CA ASN A 30 -13.34 4.31 -6.86
C ASN A 30 -13.15 4.64 -5.38
N SER A 31 -13.49 3.71 -4.48
CA SER A 31 -13.21 3.84 -3.05
C SER A 31 -11.70 3.84 -2.78
N ILE A 32 -10.96 2.86 -3.35
CA ILE A 32 -9.50 2.81 -3.23
C ILE A 32 -8.85 4.06 -3.81
N LYS A 33 -9.24 4.46 -5.02
CA LYS A 33 -8.74 5.67 -5.68
C LYS A 33 -9.00 6.92 -4.84
N ASN A 34 -10.18 7.05 -4.26
CA ASN A 34 -10.56 8.18 -3.42
C ASN A 34 -9.78 8.21 -2.09
N GLN A 35 -9.60 7.06 -1.44
CA GLN A 35 -8.90 6.94 -0.16
C GLN A 35 -7.38 7.14 -0.28
N THR A 36 -6.80 6.85 -1.45
CA THR A 36 -5.34 6.91 -1.69
C THR A 36 -4.89 8.18 -2.41
N GLN A 37 -5.74 9.22 -2.47
CA GLN A 37 -5.37 10.50 -3.08
C GLN A 37 -4.25 11.21 -2.29
N PRO A 38 -3.27 11.85 -2.95
CA PRO A 38 -2.13 12.49 -2.28
C PRO A 38 -2.50 13.57 -1.25
N ASN A 39 -3.65 14.24 -1.45
CA ASN A 39 -4.17 15.29 -0.57
C ASN A 39 -5.05 14.77 0.58
N LYS A 40 -5.16 13.44 0.73
CA LYS A 40 -5.92 12.81 1.80
C LYS A 40 -5.03 11.98 2.71
N ASP A 41 -5.49 11.87 3.96
CA ASP A 41 -4.88 10.96 4.91
C ASP A 41 -5.09 9.51 4.47
N MET A 42 -3.99 8.76 4.47
CA MET A 42 -4.01 7.36 4.09
C MET A 42 -4.76 6.51 5.13
N PRO A 43 -5.59 5.54 4.70
CA PRO A 43 -6.30 4.65 5.61
C PRO A 43 -5.37 3.89 6.56
N LYS A 44 -5.82 3.67 7.80
CA LYS A 44 -5.03 2.99 8.84
C LYS A 44 -4.65 1.55 8.45
N TRP A 45 -5.58 0.83 7.81
CA TRP A 45 -5.32 -0.53 7.32
C TRP A 45 -4.21 -0.57 6.26
N LEU A 46 -4.18 0.43 5.37
CA LEU A 46 -3.17 0.51 4.31
C LEU A 46 -1.80 0.86 4.88
N LYS A 47 -1.76 1.73 5.89
CA LYS A 47 -0.53 2.00 6.66
C LYS A 47 0.02 0.73 7.31
N LEU A 48 -0.84 -0.12 7.89
CA LEU A 48 -0.45 -1.41 8.45
C LEU A 48 0.11 -2.35 7.37
N ALA A 49 -0.57 -2.49 6.24
CA ALA A 49 -0.12 -3.32 5.12
C ALA A 49 1.26 -2.90 4.60
N ILE A 50 1.49 -1.59 4.43
CA ILE A 50 2.80 -1.03 4.06
C ILE A 50 3.89 -1.44 5.07
N VAL A 51 3.60 -1.31 6.37
CA VAL A 51 4.57 -1.66 7.41
C VAL A 51 4.87 -3.18 7.41
N ILE A 52 3.87 -4.02 7.20
CA ILE A 52 4.05 -5.47 7.08
C ILE A 52 4.94 -5.78 5.87
N PHE A 53 4.62 -5.21 4.69
CA PHE A 53 5.43 -5.37 3.49
C PHE A 53 6.88 -4.95 3.72
N GLU A 54 7.12 -3.79 4.33
CA GLU A 54 8.48 -3.30 4.59
C GLU A 54 9.27 -4.20 5.54
N ARG A 55 8.61 -4.78 6.56
CA ARG A 55 9.25 -5.72 7.49
C ARG A 55 9.59 -7.04 6.84
N LEU A 56 8.69 -7.58 6.01
CA LEU A 56 8.93 -8.82 5.28
C LEU A 56 9.99 -8.63 4.19
N SER A 57 9.98 -7.49 3.50
CA SER A 57 10.96 -7.15 2.46
C SER A 57 12.34 -6.78 3.01
N GLY A 58 12.42 -6.37 4.28
CA GLY A 58 13.66 -6.07 5.00
C GLY A 58 14.12 -7.18 5.95
N GLY A 59 13.40 -8.31 5.99
CA GLY A 59 13.59 -9.41 6.93
C GLY A 59 14.59 -10.49 6.51
N GLU A 60 15.06 -10.47 5.25
CA GLU A 60 16.19 -11.29 4.78
C GLU A 60 17.50 -10.50 4.85
N LYS A 61 17.79 -9.91 6.01
CA LYS A 61 19.19 -9.76 6.40
C LYS A 61 19.52 -11.01 7.21
N GLU A 62 20.09 -11.98 6.49
CA GLU A 62 20.76 -13.17 7.02
C GLU A 62 21.48 -12.84 8.34
N ASN A 63 21.13 -13.59 9.39
CA ASN A 63 22.03 -13.89 10.50
C ASN A 63 22.57 -15.29 10.29
#